data_AF-A0A369K9B3-F1
#
_entry.id   AF-A0A369K9B3-F1
#
_cell.length_a   1.000
_cell.length_b   1.000
_cell.length_c   1.000
_cell.angle_alpha   90.00
_cell.angle_beta   90.00
_cell.angle_gamma   90.00
#
_symmetry.space_group_name_H-M   'P 1'
#
loop_
_entity.id
_entity.type
_entity.pdbx_description
1 polymer ?
#
loop_
_entity_poly.entity_id
_entity_poly.type
_entity_poly.pdbx_seq_one_letter_code
_entity_poly.pdbx_strand_id
1 'polypeptide(L)'
;MLPATKIKLCKLLMFFILLIAPLLYAILSVFLTPRAINQHRSDGGDGSTGRVITLQAELHALDLGTNTMKLDWTLVDDNALSCNTGDSASECDAVLPVDIYFDTNLLVPSGEERNTSNVPPTTPVFNYNATAFVRNKHSNAVVFHTDLDVENVGSSGALSYPFDSYYSIIFAFAREQQPNGTETDVTLRISYTAGVLLGFSVDSDASVLSDGDGSNDVLNRIVIRRSDSVRTYALIIVIGIWIITLMMCVSVMYSWLFGYLQRVELLLIPPATIFTFTQLRATLPGAPADFGTILDIAGILPCMMLMVISAAVAISIVVFSDPTKDRETWLTRFFNQPATTKVKEADDDDVQQMGNRAQV
;
A
#
# COMPACT_ATOMS: atom_id res chain seq x y z
N MET A 1 -40.55 -32.41 6.62
CA MET A 1 -39.71 -31.74 7.65
C MET A 1 -38.25 -32.07 7.37
N LEU A 2 -37.43 -31.10 6.94
CA LEU A 2 -35.98 -31.31 6.96
C LEU A 2 -35.54 -31.53 8.41
N PRO A 3 -34.66 -32.51 8.70
CA PRO A 3 -34.22 -32.76 10.07
C PRO A 3 -33.54 -31.50 10.61
N ALA A 4 -34.05 -30.99 11.74
CA ALA A 4 -33.65 -29.73 12.36
C ALA A 4 -32.13 -29.61 12.58
N THR A 5 -31.42 -30.74 12.62
CA THR A 5 -29.96 -30.85 12.70
C THR A 5 -29.25 -30.29 11.47
N LYS A 6 -29.76 -30.47 10.24
CA LYS A 6 -29.11 -29.96 9.02
C LYS A 6 -29.18 -28.44 8.90
N ILE A 7 -30.28 -27.85 9.38
CA ILE A 7 -30.48 -26.39 9.40
C ILE A 7 -29.54 -25.75 10.43
N LYS A 8 -29.37 -26.37 11.61
CA LYS A 8 -28.43 -25.91 12.63
C LYS A 8 -26.98 -25.98 12.15
N LEU A 9 -26.60 -27.06 11.46
CA LEU A 9 -25.24 -27.23 10.93
C LEU A 9 -24.92 -26.20 9.83
N CYS A 10 -25.86 -25.92 8.93
CA CYS A 10 -25.67 -24.91 7.88
C CYS A 10 -25.54 -23.49 8.47
N LYS A 11 -26.35 -23.15 9.48
CA LYS A 11 -26.22 -21.88 10.22
C LYS A 11 -24.88 -21.76 10.93
N LEU A 12 -24.41 -22.84 11.56
CA LEU A 12 -23.12 -22.89 12.25
C LEU A 12 -21.96 -22.72 11.27
N LEU A 13 -21.99 -23.41 10.13
CA LEU A 13 -20.94 -23.36 9.11
C LEU A 13 -20.84 -21.96 8.46
N MET A 14 -21.99 -21.37 8.11
CA MET A 14 -22.05 -20.01 7.56
C MET A 14 -21.54 -18.97 8.54
N PHE A 15 -21.89 -19.10 9.82
CA PHE A 15 -21.35 -18.25 10.87
C PHE A 15 -19.83 -18.41 11.03
N PHE A 16 -19.33 -19.65 10.96
CA PHE A 16 -17.89 -19.93 11.04
C PHE A 16 -17.12 -19.31 9.88
N ILE A 17 -17.62 -19.42 8.64
CA ILE A 17 -16.96 -18.84 7.46
C ILE A 17 -16.99 -17.31 7.52
N LEU A 18 -18.12 -16.72 7.91
CA LEU A 18 -18.28 -15.26 8.07
C LEU A 18 -17.37 -14.67 9.15
N LEU A 19 -17.02 -15.44 10.18
CA LEU A 19 -16.25 -14.96 11.32
C LEU A 19 -14.76 -15.28 11.18
N ILE A 20 -14.42 -16.45 10.64
CA ILE A 20 -13.04 -16.92 10.53
C ILE A 20 -12.30 -16.32 9.35
N ALA A 21 -12.94 -16.13 8.20
CA ALA A 21 -12.28 -15.53 7.05
C ALA A 21 -11.74 -14.10 7.33
N PRO A 22 -12.54 -13.16 7.87
CA PRO A 22 -12.03 -11.83 8.19
C PRO A 22 -11.06 -11.84 9.38
N LEU A 23 -11.22 -12.75 10.34
CA LEU A 23 -10.36 -12.83 11.52
C LEU A 23 -8.98 -13.44 11.19
N LEU A 24 -8.92 -14.45 10.31
CA LEU A 24 -7.66 -14.96 9.76
C LEU A 24 -6.96 -13.89 8.92
N TYR A 25 -7.69 -13.14 8.10
CA TYR A 25 -7.12 -12.06 7.32
C TYR A 25 -6.61 -10.92 8.22
N ALA A 26 -7.34 -10.57 9.28
CA ALA A 26 -6.91 -9.58 10.27
C ALA A 26 -5.64 -10.03 11.02
N ILE A 27 -5.60 -11.27 11.47
CA ILE A 27 -4.40 -11.84 12.11
C ILE A 27 -3.24 -11.83 11.13
N LEU A 28 -3.45 -12.24 9.88
CA LEU A 28 -2.42 -12.23 8.84
C LEU A 28 -1.93 -10.79 8.57
N SER A 29 -2.83 -9.80 8.54
CA SER A 29 -2.47 -8.38 8.34
C SER A 29 -1.62 -7.81 9.48
N VAL A 30 -1.91 -8.18 10.73
CA VAL A 30 -1.16 -7.74 11.91
C VAL A 30 0.21 -8.42 11.98
N PHE A 31 0.30 -9.71 11.64
CA PHE A 31 1.57 -10.42 11.59
C PHE A 31 2.45 -10.02 10.40
N LEU A 32 1.84 -9.52 9.33
CA LEU A 32 2.55 -8.95 8.17
C LEU A 32 2.83 -7.45 8.31
N THR A 33 2.42 -6.79 9.41
CA THR A 33 2.79 -5.40 9.65
C THR A 33 4.27 -5.38 10.05
N PRO A 34 5.19 -4.85 9.22
CA PRO A 34 6.57 -4.72 9.63
C PRO A 34 6.62 -3.85 10.88
N ARG A 35 7.26 -4.35 11.95
CA ARG A 35 7.54 -3.51 13.11
C ARG A 35 8.37 -2.32 12.65
N ALA A 36 7.97 -1.12 13.07
CA ALA A 36 8.71 0.12 12.88
C ALA A 36 10.21 -0.15 13.02
N ILE A 37 10.93 0.06 11.91
CA ILE A 37 12.34 -0.24 11.84
C ILE A 37 13.05 0.77 12.72
N ASN A 38 13.85 0.22 13.63
CA ASN A 38 14.70 0.95 14.55
C ASN A 38 15.51 1.98 13.76
N GLN A 39 15.55 3.21 14.25
CA GLN A 39 16.50 4.22 13.79
C GLN A 39 17.89 3.58 13.79
N HIS A 40 18.43 3.29 12.61
CA HIS A 40 19.79 2.80 12.52
C HIS A 40 20.72 3.99 12.67
N ARG A 41 21.01 4.33 13.94
CA ARG A 41 22.06 5.27 14.26
C ARG A 41 23.38 4.57 13.96
N SER A 42 24.05 5.03 12.91
CA SER A 42 25.43 4.59 12.64
C SER A 42 26.32 5.20 13.73
N ASP A 43 26.51 4.48 14.84
CA ASP A 43 27.44 4.84 15.92
C ASP A 43 28.91 4.53 15.53
N GLY A 44 29.21 4.51 14.24
CA GLY A 44 30.54 4.28 13.70
C GLY A 44 31.50 5.41 14.07
N GLY A 45 32.12 5.32 15.24
CA GLY A 45 33.35 6.04 15.57
C GLY A 45 34.52 5.51 14.75
N ASP A 46 34.47 5.71 13.43
CA ASP A 46 35.59 5.37 12.56
C ASP A 46 36.72 6.35 12.80
N GLY A 47 37.92 5.79 13.01
CA GLY A 47 39.17 6.53 13.20
C GLY A 47 39.67 7.22 11.94
N SER A 48 38.78 7.86 11.17
CA SER A 48 39.19 8.71 10.05
C SER A 48 40.00 9.88 10.61
N THR A 49 41.24 10.01 10.12
CA THR A 49 42.17 11.08 10.55
C THR A 49 41.91 12.40 9.83
N GLY A 50 40.74 12.56 9.20
CA GLY A 50 40.38 13.68 8.34
C GLY A 50 39.12 14.42 8.78
N ARG A 51 38.83 15.50 8.07
CA ARG A 51 37.58 16.24 8.23
C ARG A 51 36.40 15.38 7.79
N VAL A 52 35.36 15.34 8.61
CA VAL A 52 34.13 14.59 8.42
C VAL A 52 32.97 15.57 8.50
N ILE A 53 32.22 15.69 7.40
CA ILE A 53 30.97 16.45 7.36
C ILE A 53 29.81 15.49 7.52
N THR A 54 28.97 15.76 8.51
CA THR A 54 27.79 14.96 8.80
C THR A 54 26.53 15.69 8.34
N LEU A 55 25.84 15.09 7.37
CA LEU A 55 24.55 15.52 6.87
C LEU A 55 23.41 14.71 7.48
N GLN A 56 22.28 15.37 7.62
CA GLN A 56 20.98 14.78 7.86
C GLN A 56 20.11 15.04 6.65
N ALA A 57 19.42 14.01 6.17
CA ALA A 57 18.42 14.13 5.12
C ALA A 57 17.02 14.04 5.74
N GLU A 58 16.14 14.96 5.38
CA GLU A 58 14.73 14.92 5.73
C GLU A 58 13.86 14.86 4.47
N LEU A 59 12.93 13.89 4.41
CA LEU A 59 11.97 13.82 3.32
C LEU A 59 10.96 14.98 3.40
N HIS A 60 11.00 15.88 2.42
CA HIS A 60 10.11 17.03 2.33
C HIS A 60 8.86 16.74 1.51
N ALA A 61 9.04 16.13 0.33
CA ALA A 61 7.95 15.81 -0.58
C ALA A 61 8.25 14.55 -1.39
N LEU A 62 7.19 13.86 -1.79
CA LEU A 62 7.26 12.69 -2.66
C LEU A 62 6.12 12.78 -3.68
N ASP A 63 6.46 12.78 -4.95
CA ASP A 63 5.52 12.72 -6.06
C ASP A 63 5.77 11.44 -6.87
N LEU A 64 4.95 10.42 -6.59
CA LEU A 64 4.96 9.15 -7.30
C LEU A 64 4.43 9.25 -8.74
N GLY A 65 3.74 10.33 -9.10
CA GLY A 65 3.28 10.58 -10.46
C GLY A 65 4.44 10.99 -11.38
N THR A 66 5.36 11.79 -10.85
CA THR A 66 6.58 12.18 -11.55
C THR A 66 7.81 11.32 -11.20
N ASN A 67 7.67 10.38 -10.27
CA ASN A 67 8.77 9.62 -9.66
C ASN A 67 9.85 10.52 -9.04
N THR A 68 9.45 11.59 -8.36
CA THR A 68 10.41 12.54 -7.77
C THR A 68 10.27 12.56 -6.25
N MET A 69 11.41 12.67 -5.57
CA MET A 69 11.50 12.82 -4.13
C MET A 69 12.31 14.07 -3.81
N LYS A 70 11.79 14.93 -2.93
CA LYS A 70 12.48 16.12 -2.45
C LYS A 70 13.05 15.87 -1.08
N LEU A 71 14.36 16.00 -0.93
CA LEU A 71 15.06 15.91 0.34
C LEU A 71 15.57 17.28 0.77
N ASP A 72 15.36 17.58 2.05
CA ASP A 72 15.94 18.71 2.75
C ASP A 72 17.18 18.20 3.48
N TRP A 73 18.32 18.80 3.18
CA TRP A 73 19.60 18.45 3.77
C TRP A 73 19.96 19.49 4.82
N THR A 74 20.29 19.03 6.02
CA THR A 74 20.81 19.89 7.09
C THR A 74 22.19 19.38 7.49
N LEU A 75 23.16 20.28 7.57
CA LEU A 75 24.47 19.95 8.11
C LEU A 75 24.37 19.92 9.64
N VAL A 76 24.67 18.77 10.24
CA VAL A 76 24.50 18.54 11.68
C VAL A 76 25.82 18.73 12.42
N ASP A 77 26.91 18.27 11.83
CA ASP A 77 28.23 18.28 12.48
C ASP A 77 29.36 18.41 11.45
N ASP A 78 30.44 19.07 11.88
CA ASP A 78 31.70 19.19 11.16
C ASP A 78 32.82 19.05 12.19
N ASN A 79 33.49 17.90 12.18
CA ASN A 79 34.48 17.58 13.20
C ASN A 79 35.74 18.49 13.17
N ALA A 80 35.97 19.22 12.07
CA ALA A 80 37.07 20.17 11.97
C ALA A 80 36.72 21.52 12.64
N LEU A 81 35.43 21.76 12.90
CA LEU A 81 34.97 22.96 13.57
C LEU A 81 35.14 22.80 15.10
N SER A 82 36.37 22.99 15.57
CA SER A 82 36.70 22.97 17.01
C SER A 82 36.33 24.25 17.77
N CYS A 83 35.69 25.22 17.10
CA CYS A 83 35.35 26.51 17.68
C CYS A 83 34.16 26.43 18.62
N ASN A 84 34.37 26.63 19.92
CA ASN A 84 33.27 26.82 20.84
C ASN A 84 32.68 28.23 20.68
N THR A 85 31.41 28.37 21.07
CA THR A 85 30.73 29.66 21.15
C THR A 85 31.37 30.53 22.25
N GLY A 86 32.47 31.19 21.92
CA GLY A 86 33.24 32.02 22.84
C GLY A 86 34.74 32.14 22.51
N ASP A 87 35.27 31.27 21.67
CA ASP A 87 36.68 31.30 21.30
C ASP A 87 36.99 32.51 20.38
N SER A 88 38.19 33.06 20.53
CA SER A 88 38.63 34.20 19.74
C SER A 88 38.62 33.85 18.25
N ALA A 89 38.05 34.74 17.44
CA ALA A 89 37.79 34.52 16.01
C ALA A 89 38.98 33.98 15.20
N SER A 90 40.22 34.22 15.65
CA SER A 90 41.46 33.76 15.02
C SER A 90 41.66 32.25 14.98
N GLU A 91 41.05 31.46 15.85
CA GLU A 91 41.17 29.99 15.79
C GLU A 91 40.25 29.37 14.72
N CYS A 92 39.17 30.06 14.34
CA CYS A 92 38.25 29.60 13.31
C CYS A 92 38.66 29.97 11.88
N ASP A 93 39.70 30.80 11.70
CA ASP A 93 40.16 31.25 10.37
C ASP A 93 40.81 30.14 9.55
N ALA A 94 41.12 29.00 10.15
CA ALA A 94 41.79 27.88 9.48
C ALA A 94 40.82 26.92 8.77
N VAL A 95 39.50 27.07 8.93
CA VAL A 95 38.52 26.14 8.32
C VAL A 95 38.23 26.58 6.88
N LEU A 96 38.64 25.77 5.92
CA LEU A 96 38.44 26.00 4.49
C LEU A 96 36.99 25.71 4.08
N PRO A 97 36.48 26.35 3.01
CA PRO A 97 35.16 26.03 2.48
C PRO A 97 35.15 24.63 1.86
N VAL A 98 33.99 23.96 1.97
CA VAL A 98 33.79 22.62 1.41
C VAL A 98 32.65 22.63 0.42
N ASP A 99 32.92 22.12 -0.77
CA ASP A 99 31.98 21.94 -1.85
C ASP A 99 31.39 20.54 -1.81
N ILE A 100 30.05 20.45 -1.76
CA ILE A 100 29.31 19.19 -1.71
C ILE A 100 28.70 18.93 -3.08
N TYR A 101 28.99 17.75 -3.63
CA TYR A 101 28.58 17.32 -4.95
C TYR A 101 27.63 16.12 -4.85
N PHE A 102 26.68 16.05 -5.77
CA PHE A 102 25.76 14.92 -5.93
C PHE A 102 25.82 14.41 -7.37
N ASP A 103 25.54 13.13 -7.57
CA ASP A 103 25.46 12.55 -8.91
C ASP A 103 24.36 13.23 -9.73
N THR A 104 24.80 13.93 -10.77
CA THR A 104 23.96 14.63 -11.73
C THR A 104 23.19 13.69 -12.64
N ASN A 105 23.20 12.38 -12.47
CA ASN A 105 22.25 11.47 -13.13
C ASN A 105 21.09 11.09 -12.20
N LEU A 106 21.28 11.15 -10.88
CA LEU A 106 20.28 10.77 -9.87
C LEU A 106 19.36 11.92 -9.44
N LEU A 107 19.79 13.18 -9.62
CA LEU A 107 18.94 14.35 -9.37
C LEU A 107 17.77 14.41 -10.38
N VAL A 108 16.76 15.24 -10.18
CA VAL A 108 15.73 15.55 -11.20
C VAL A 108 15.98 16.96 -11.70
N PRO A 109 16.12 17.19 -13.02
CA PRO A 109 16.47 18.52 -13.53
C PRO A 109 15.32 19.51 -13.33
N SER A 110 15.63 20.64 -12.69
CA SER A 110 14.72 21.78 -12.58
C SER A 110 14.86 22.71 -13.80
N GLY A 111 14.44 22.25 -14.98
CA GLY A 111 14.14 23.14 -16.11
C GLY A 111 15.20 23.38 -17.19
N GLU A 112 16.32 22.65 -17.21
CA GLU A 112 17.28 22.67 -18.34
C GLU A 112 17.53 21.27 -18.92
N GLU A 113 17.83 21.19 -20.22
CA GLU A 113 18.24 19.94 -20.88
C GLU A 113 19.49 19.38 -20.21
N ARG A 114 19.37 18.15 -19.69
CA ARG A 114 20.39 17.54 -18.87
C ARG A 114 21.46 16.88 -19.75
N ASN A 115 22.71 17.30 -19.59
CA ASN A 115 23.85 16.50 -20.06
C ASN A 115 24.10 15.36 -19.07
N THR A 116 23.40 14.24 -19.23
CA THR A 116 23.72 13.01 -18.51
C THR A 116 25.11 12.54 -18.92
N SER A 117 25.99 12.37 -17.95
CA SER A 117 27.40 12.03 -18.17
C SER A 117 27.89 11.11 -17.05
N ASN A 118 28.86 10.25 -17.36
CA ASN A 118 29.59 9.46 -16.37
C ASN A 118 30.83 10.19 -15.82
N VAL A 119 31.03 11.45 -16.20
CA VAL A 119 32.09 12.31 -15.68
C VAL A 119 31.65 12.90 -14.34
N PRO A 120 32.53 12.94 -13.32
CA PRO A 120 32.20 13.56 -12.04
C PRO A 120 31.68 15.01 -12.21
N PRO A 121 30.65 15.40 -11.46
CA PRO A 121 30.10 16.74 -11.52
C PRO A 121 31.17 17.77 -11.12
N THR A 122 31.26 18.86 -11.89
CA THR A 122 32.20 19.96 -11.62
C THR A 122 31.55 21.13 -10.88
N THR A 123 30.22 21.18 -10.86
CA THR A 123 29.45 22.21 -10.16
C THR A 123 28.92 21.65 -8.83
N PRO A 124 29.27 22.25 -7.69
CA PRO A 124 28.74 21.80 -6.41
C PRO A 124 27.25 22.13 -6.29
N VAL A 125 26.52 21.27 -5.59
CA VAL A 125 25.11 21.51 -5.22
C VAL A 125 25.04 22.49 -4.05
N PHE A 126 26.02 22.43 -3.15
CA PHE A 126 26.09 23.29 -1.98
C PHE A 126 27.53 23.64 -1.63
N ASN A 127 27.81 24.92 -1.43
CA ASN A 127 29.09 25.42 -0.92
C ASN A 127 28.95 25.73 0.58
N TYR A 128 29.63 24.95 1.40
CA TYR A 128 29.62 25.09 2.85
C TYR A 128 30.82 25.92 3.32
N ASN A 129 30.54 27.15 3.77
CA ASN A 129 31.54 28.03 4.38
C ASN A 129 31.32 28.11 5.90
N ALA A 130 32.02 27.25 6.64
CA ALA A 130 31.91 27.17 8.10
C ALA A 130 32.26 28.48 8.81
N THR A 131 33.30 29.18 8.33
CA THR A 131 33.76 30.45 8.90
C THR A 131 32.71 31.55 8.77
N ALA A 132 32.00 31.59 7.64
CA ALA A 132 30.89 32.53 7.44
C ALA A 132 29.73 32.25 8.39
N PHE A 133 29.40 30.97 8.61
CA PHE A 133 28.33 30.53 9.51
C PHE A 133 28.59 30.92 10.97
N VAL A 134 29.83 30.76 11.45
CA VAL A 134 30.18 31.10 12.85
C VAL A 134 30.30 32.61 13.07
N ARG A 135 30.85 33.36 12.11
CA ARG A 135 31.13 34.79 12.28
C ARG A 135 29.94 35.70 12.02
N ASN A 136 29.11 35.36 11.03
CA ASN A 136 28.08 36.25 10.57
C ASN A 136 26.71 35.78 11.04
N LYS A 137 26.10 36.50 11.98
CA LYS A 137 24.72 36.24 12.43
C LYS A 137 23.68 36.35 11.31
N HIS A 138 24.03 36.96 10.18
CA HIS A 138 23.19 37.08 8.99
C HIS A 138 23.58 36.09 7.88
N SER A 139 24.41 35.07 8.18
CA SER A 139 24.67 33.99 7.23
C SER A 139 23.39 33.22 6.93
N ASN A 140 23.28 32.68 5.72
CA ASN A 140 22.20 31.77 5.38
C ASN A 140 22.27 30.50 6.26
N ALA A 141 21.11 29.87 6.46
CA ALA A 141 21.05 28.57 7.15
C ALA A 141 21.80 27.51 6.33
N VAL A 142 22.40 26.53 7.03
CA VAL A 142 23.12 25.42 6.40
C VAL A 142 22.14 24.32 5.97
N VAL A 143 21.17 24.74 5.17
CA VAL A 143 20.08 23.90 4.66
C VAL A 143 20.03 24.05 3.15
N PHE A 144 19.91 22.94 2.44
CA PHE A 144 19.73 22.91 1.00
C PHE A 144 18.78 21.79 0.58
N HIS A 145 18.28 21.86 -0.66
CA HIS A 145 17.26 20.95 -1.16
C HIS A 145 17.77 20.22 -2.40
N THR A 146 17.42 18.94 -2.54
CA THR A 146 17.66 18.17 -3.76
C THR A 146 16.40 17.44 -4.19
N ASP A 147 16.11 17.49 -5.49
CA ASP A 147 15.11 16.63 -6.11
C ASP A 147 15.83 15.37 -6.64
N LEU A 148 15.39 14.19 -6.22
CA LEU A 148 15.95 12.88 -6.57
C LEU A 148 14.93 12.06 -7.34
N ASP A 149 15.42 11.24 -8.26
CA ASP A 149 14.60 10.26 -8.97
C ASP A 149 14.27 9.07 -8.05
N VAL A 150 13.08 8.51 -8.26
CA VAL A 150 12.52 7.42 -7.45
C VAL A 150 12.22 6.24 -8.35
N GLU A 151 12.84 5.10 -8.03
CA GLU A 151 12.67 3.88 -8.76
C GLU A 151 11.79 2.88 -8.00
N ASN A 152 11.08 2.03 -8.74
CA ASN A 152 10.28 0.96 -8.17
C ASN A 152 11.18 -0.21 -7.72
N VAL A 153 10.97 -0.75 -6.52
CA VAL A 153 11.67 -1.97 -6.08
C VAL A 153 11.05 -3.18 -6.80
N GLY A 154 11.57 -3.50 -7.99
CA GLY A 154 11.10 -4.64 -8.79
C GLY A 154 9.62 -4.55 -9.17
N SER A 155 8.83 -5.56 -8.83
CA SER A 155 7.37 -5.59 -9.08
C SER A 155 6.54 -4.80 -8.07
N SER A 156 7.17 -4.18 -7.07
CA SER A 156 6.49 -3.54 -5.92
C SER A 156 6.10 -2.09 -6.17
N GLY A 157 5.79 -1.73 -7.42
CA GLY A 157 5.35 -0.38 -7.79
C GLY A 157 3.92 -0.07 -7.35
N ALA A 158 3.31 0.96 -7.94
CA ALA A 158 1.98 1.46 -7.57
C ALA A 158 0.86 0.39 -7.57
N LEU A 159 1.00 -0.68 -8.36
CA LEU A 159 0.08 -1.81 -8.39
C LEU A 159 0.03 -2.60 -7.08
N SER A 160 1.08 -2.53 -6.25
CA SER A 160 1.18 -3.29 -4.99
C SER A 160 0.57 -2.57 -3.79
N TYR A 161 -0.11 -1.44 -3.98
CA TYR A 161 -0.74 -0.67 -2.90
C TYR A 161 -1.63 -1.54 -1.98
N PRO A 162 -1.50 -1.44 -0.64
CA PRO A 162 -0.72 -0.47 0.15
C PRO A 162 0.70 -0.96 0.54
N PHE A 163 1.17 -2.04 -0.09
CA PHE A 163 2.49 -2.64 0.17
C PHE A 163 3.53 -2.23 -0.87
N ASP A 164 3.24 -1.18 -1.64
CA ASP A 164 4.18 -0.56 -2.56
C ASP A 164 5.44 -0.09 -1.82
N SER A 165 6.57 -0.24 -2.52
CA SER A 165 7.89 0.14 -2.04
C SER A 165 8.73 0.68 -3.18
N TYR A 166 9.37 1.81 -2.90
CA TYR A 166 10.20 2.53 -3.82
C TYR A 166 11.60 2.67 -3.22
N TYR A 167 12.58 2.95 -4.05
CA TYR A 167 13.89 3.32 -3.57
C TYR A 167 14.45 4.49 -4.37
N SER A 168 15.34 5.23 -3.73
CA SER A 168 16.16 6.24 -4.36
C SER A 168 17.61 6.01 -3.95
N ILE A 169 18.52 6.18 -4.89
CA ILE A 169 19.95 6.08 -4.64
C ILE A 169 20.49 7.50 -4.49
N ILE A 170 21.29 7.70 -3.45
CA ILE A 170 22.05 8.92 -3.25
C ILE A 170 23.51 8.58 -3.42
N PHE A 171 24.17 9.30 -4.31
CA PHE A 171 25.61 9.33 -4.38
C PHE A 171 26.08 10.78 -4.19
N ALA A 172 26.90 11.00 -3.18
CA ALA A 172 27.41 12.32 -2.84
C ALA A 172 28.85 12.24 -2.32
N PHE A 173 29.64 13.27 -2.62
CA PHE A 173 31.01 13.42 -2.15
C PHE A 173 31.28 14.89 -1.83
N ALA A 174 32.34 15.17 -1.08
CA ALA A 174 32.69 16.52 -0.68
C ALA A 174 34.17 16.80 -0.94
N ARG A 175 34.49 18.03 -1.34
CA ARG A 175 35.88 18.48 -1.54
C ARG A 175 36.13 19.81 -0.87
N GLU A 176 37.27 19.90 -0.21
CA GLU A 176 37.78 21.12 0.40
C GLU A 176 38.62 21.89 -0.61
N GLN A 177 38.36 23.18 -0.74
CA GLN A 177 39.13 24.04 -1.63
C GLN A 177 40.34 24.61 -0.89
N GLN A 178 41.55 24.17 -1.28
CA GLN A 178 42.78 24.69 -0.68
C GLN A 178 43.17 26.06 -1.26
N PRO A 179 43.91 26.90 -0.50
CA PRO A 179 44.34 28.23 -0.95
C PRO A 179 45.23 28.22 -2.21
N ASN A 180 45.90 27.10 -2.49
CA ASN A 180 46.72 26.87 -3.69
C ASN A 180 45.88 26.52 -4.93
N GLY A 181 44.54 26.42 -4.81
CA GLY A 181 43.63 26.01 -5.86
C GLY A 181 43.52 24.50 -6.07
N THR A 182 44.13 23.67 -5.22
CA THR A 182 43.93 22.21 -5.25
C THR A 182 42.71 21.82 -4.43
N GLU A 183 42.00 20.78 -4.87
CA GLU A 183 40.88 20.21 -4.12
C GLU A 183 41.36 18.95 -3.37
N THR A 184 40.92 18.78 -2.13
CA THR A 184 41.14 17.56 -1.34
C THR A 184 39.82 16.96 -0.91
N ASP A 185 39.67 15.64 -1.07
CA ASP A 185 38.43 14.96 -0.71
C ASP A 185 38.20 14.98 0.81
N VAL A 186 36.97 15.26 1.20
CA VAL A 186 36.50 15.32 2.59
C VAL A 186 35.50 14.19 2.80
N THR A 187 35.62 13.49 3.93
CA THR A 187 34.67 12.42 4.24
C THR A 187 33.28 13.01 4.45
N LEU A 188 32.33 12.58 3.62
CA LEU A 188 30.92 12.89 3.82
C LEU A 188 30.25 11.74 4.58
N ARG A 189 29.33 12.07 5.48
CA ARG A 189 28.57 11.07 6.26
C ARG A 189 27.12 11.47 6.32
N ILE A 190 26.21 10.53 6.09
CA ILE A 190 24.78 10.73 6.36
C ILE A 190 24.49 10.09 7.72
N SER A 191 24.20 10.92 8.73
CA SER A 191 23.94 10.43 10.10
C SER A 191 22.59 9.73 10.18
N TYR A 192 21.56 10.33 9.60
CA TYR A 192 20.24 9.74 9.55
C TYR A 192 19.42 10.33 8.40
N THR A 193 18.48 9.52 7.93
CA THR A 193 17.43 9.94 7.02
C THR A 193 16.12 9.88 7.79
N ALA A 194 15.52 11.04 8.08
CA ALA A 194 14.22 11.13 8.70
C ALA A 194 13.20 11.70 7.72
N GLY A 195 11.95 11.76 8.14
CA GLY A 195 10.89 12.40 7.37
C GLY A 195 9.63 11.57 7.44
N VAL A 196 8.57 12.20 7.93
CA VAL A 196 7.22 11.65 7.94
C VAL A 196 6.41 12.47 6.95
N LEU A 197 6.43 12.04 5.69
CA LEU A 197 5.43 12.52 4.74
C LEU A 197 4.12 11.79 5.04
N LEU A 198 2.99 12.51 5.00
CA LEU A 198 1.68 11.93 5.30
C LEU A 198 1.44 10.64 4.51
N GLY A 199 1.46 9.51 5.23
CA GLY A 199 1.20 8.20 4.66
C GLY A 199 2.40 7.40 4.19
N PHE A 200 3.63 7.93 4.29
CA PHE A 200 4.87 7.22 3.96
C PHE A 200 5.80 7.11 5.16
N SER A 201 6.62 6.06 5.14
CA SER A 201 7.73 5.82 6.05
C SER A 201 8.99 5.69 5.21
N VAL A 202 10.00 6.45 5.60
CA VAL A 202 11.33 6.39 4.99
C VAL A 202 12.21 5.51 5.86
N ASP A 203 12.91 4.59 5.23
CA ASP A 203 13.87 3.70 5.85
C ASP A 203 15.15 3.76 5.03
N SER A 204 16.29 4.11 5.64
CA SER A 204 17.57 4.04 4.94
C SER A 204 18.22 2.71 5.21
N ASP A 205 18.51 1.99 4.13
CA ASP A 205 19.51 0.94 4.19
C ASP A 205 20.85 1.61 3.90
N ALA A 206 21.41 2.22 4.96
CA ALA A 206 22.70 2.90 4.88
C ALA A 206 23.81 1.86 4.76
N SER A 207 23.98 1.29 3.58
CA SER A 207 25.20 0.59 3.22
C SER A 207 26.23 1.67 2.89
N VAL A 208 27.00 2.14 3.89
CA VAL A 208 28.28 2.76 3.58
C VAL A 208 29.02 1.73 2.75
N LEU A 209 29.25 2.01 1.46
CA LEU A 209 30.20 1.25 0.67
C LEU A 209 31.58 1.56 1.24
N SER A 210 31.85 1.01 2.42
CA SER A 210 33.20 0.83 2.91
C SER A 210 33.77 -0.34 2.12
N ASP A 211 33.87 -0.17 0.79
CA ASP A 211 34.90 -0.90 0.06
C ASP A 211 36.18 -0.57 0.80
N GLY A 212 36.96 -1.58 1.18
CA GLY A 212 37.97 -1.52 2.24
C GLY A 212 39.17 -0.58 2.02
N ASP A 213 39.00 0.48 1.21
CA ASP A 213 39.99 1.43 0.75
C ASP A 213 39.80 2.85 1.33
N GLY A 214 38.92 3.03 2.32
CA GLY A 214 38.75 4.32 3.00
C GLY A 214 38.22 5.43 2.09
N SER A 215 37.34 5.09 1.15
CA SER A 215 36.68 6.08 0.29
C SER A 215 35.90 7.10 1.13
N ASN A 216 36.03 8.37 0.77
CA ASN A 216 35.36 9.50 1.43
C ASN A 216 33.94 9.77 0.90
N ASP A 217 33.45 8.88 0.03
CA ASP A 217 32.22 9.04 -0.73
C ASP A 217 31.05 8.36 -0.02
N VAL A 218 29.85 8.91 -0.20
CA VAL A 218 28.61 8.33 0.33
C VAL A 218 27.79 7.76 -0.81
N LEU A 219 27.56 6.44 -0.77
CA LEU A 219 26.46 5.79 -1.47
C LEU A 219 25.42 5.36 -0.43
N ASN A 220 24.19 5.86 -0.53
CA ASN A 220 23.11 5.49 0.36
C ASN A 220 21.87 5.09 -0.44
N ARG A 221 21.21 4.00 -0.05
CA ARG A 221 19.94 3.57 -0.62
C ARG A 221 18.82 3.91 0.36
N ILE A 222 17.99 4.87 -0.03
CA ILE A 222 16.77 5.19 0.71
C ILE A 222 15.64 4.34 0.18
N VAL A 223 14.97 3.60 1.06
CA VAL A 223 13.77 2.82 0.75
C VAL A 223 12.56 3.54 1.31
N ILE A 224 11.60 3.82 0.45
CA ILE A 224 10.37 4.52 0.77
C ILE A 224 9.23 3.51 0.75
N ARG A 225 8.45 3.46 1.83
CA ARG A 225 7.33 2.52 1.99
C ARG A 225 6.10 3.28 2.44
N ARG A 226 4.90 2.72 2.26
CA ARG A 226 3.71 3.25 2.94
C ARG A 226 3.88 3.09 4.45
N SER A 227 3.42 4.10 5.18
CA SER A 227 3.36 4.07 6.65
C SER A 227 2.46 2.93 7.14
N ASP A 228 2.79 2.37 8.30
CA ASP A 228 2.01 1.28 8.89
C ASP A 228 0.57 1.69 9.19
N SER A 229 0.35 2.96 9.51
CA SER A 229 -0.99 3.53 9.69
C SER A 229 -1.84 3.44 8.41
N VAL A 230 -1.28 3.80 7.25
CA VAL A 230 -1.99 3.72 5.97
C VAL A 230 -2.27 2.27 5.58
N ARG A 231 -1.28 1.38 5.75
CA ARG A 231 -1.45 -0.06 5.51
C ARG A 231 -2.58 -0.63 6.36
N THR A 232 -2.56 -0.34 7.66
CA THR A 232 -3.58 -0.82 8.61
C THR A 232 -4.96 -0.29 8.26
N TYR A 233 -5.08 1.01 7.96
CA TYR A 233 -6.34 1.64 7.58
C TYR A 233 -6.93 1.02 6.31
N ALA A 234 -6.10 0.84 5.28
CA ALA A 234 -6.51 0.21 4.02
C ALA A 234 -6.98 -1.24 4.24
N LEU A 235 -6.30 -2.02 5.08
CA LEU A 235 -6.67 -3.39 5.38
C LEU A 235 -7.97 -3.49 6.18
N ILE A 236 -8.18 -2.62 7.18
CA ILE A 236 -9.43 -2.55 7.95
C ILE A 236 -10.62 -2.28 7.02
N ILE A 237 -10.44 -1.36 6.07
CA ILE A 237 -11.45 -1.02 5.07
C ILE A 237 -11.83 -2.25 4.22
N VAL A 238 -10.83 -2.95 3.67
CA VAL A 238 -11.06 -4.12 2.82
C VAL A 238 -11.79 -5.22 3.60
N ILE A 239 -11.39 -5.44 4.85
CA ILE A 239 -12.05 -6.40 5.76
C ILE A 239 -13.51 -5.98 5.98
N GLY A 240 -13.76 -4.70 6.27
CA GLY A 240 -15.11 -4.17 6.45
C GLY A 240 -16.00 -4.37 5.22
N ILE A 241 -15.47 -4.08 4.03
CA ILE A 241 -16.14 -4.30 2.74
C ILE A 241 -16.51 -5.79 2.57
N TRP A 242 -15.57 -6.70 2.86
CA TRP A 242 -15.82 -8.14 2.80
C TRP A 242 -16.92 -8.58 3.76
N ILE A 243 -16.87 -8.14 5.02
CA ILE A 243 -17.88 -8.51 6.04
C ILE A 243 -19.27 -8.03 5.60
N ILE A 244 -19.41 -6.77 5.18
CA ILE A 244 -20.68 -6.21 4.74
C ILE A 244 -21.20 -6.97 3.52
N THR A 245 -20.32 -7.25 2.55
CA THR A 245 -20.68 -7.99 1.33
C THR A 245 -21.16 -9.40 1.67
N LEU A 246 -20.41 -10.15 2.47
CA LEU A 246 -20.77 -11.51 2.86
C LEU A 246 -22.06 -11.53 3.68
N MET A 247 -22.28 -10.57 4.58
CA MET A 247 -23.54 -10.46 5.33
C MET A 247 -24.74 -10.23 4.39
N MET A 248 -24.59 -9.38 3.36
CA MET A 248 -25.63 -9.15 2.36
C MET A 248 -25.87 -10.39 1.49
N CYS A 249 -24.81 -11.04 1.00
CA CYS A 249 -24.93 -12.28 0.23
C CYS A 249 -25.67 -13.36 1.03
N VAL A 250 -25.30 -13.56 2.29
CA VAL A 250 -25.97 -14.53 3.18
C VAL A 250 -27.43 -14.16 3.42
N SER A 251 -27.73 -12.89 3.60
CA SER A 251 -29.11 -12.42 3.81
C SER A 251 -29.99 -12.65 2.58
N VAL A 252 -29.50 -12.35 1.38
CA VAL A 252 -30.21 -12.63 0.11
C VAL A 252 -30.36 -14.12 -0.11
N MET A 253 -29.31 -14.92 0.11
CA MET A 253 -29.36 -16.37 -0.02
C MET A 253 -30.35 -16.99 0.96
N TYR A 254 -30.42 -16.50 2.21
CA TYR A 254 -31.39 -16.94 3.19
C TYR A 254 -32.83 -16.62 2.75
N SER A 255 -33.08 -15.40 2.30
CA SER A 255 -34.40 -15.02 1.76
C SER A 255 -34.78 -15.86 0.54
N TRP A 256 -33.82 -16.18 -0.33
CA TRP A 256 -34.02 -17.05 -1.47
C TRP A 256 -34.42 -18.48 -1.06
N LEU A 257 -33.66 -19.09 -0.14
CA LEU A 257 -33.88 -20.48 0.30
C LEU A 257 -35.19 -20.67 1.06
N PHE A 258 -35.53 -19.73 1.93
CA PHE A 258 -36.69 -19.83 2.81
C PHE A 258 -37.93 -19.10 2.26
N GLY A 259 -37.80 -18.40 1.13
CA GLY A 259 -38.91 -17.70 0.49
C GLY A 259 -39.43 -16.48 1.25
N TYR A 260 -38.67 -15.97 2.24
CA TYR A 260 -39.05 -14.76 2.97
C TYR A 260 -39.09 -13.55 2.03
N LEU A 261 -40.23 -12.86 2.03
CA LEU A 261 -40.35 -11.57 1.35
C LEU A 261 -39.45 -10.56 2.06
N GLN A 262 -38.40 -10.11 1.37
CA GLN A 262 -37.63 -8.95 1.80
C GLN A 262 -38.48 -7.71 1.60
N ARG A 263 -38.38 -6.75 2.53
CA ARG A 263 -39.00 -5.44 2.33
C ARG A 263 -38.36 -4.78 1.10
N VAL A 264 -39.16 -4.06 0.32
CA VAL A 264 -38.68 -3.35 -0.88
C VAL A 264 -37.57 -2.35 -0.56
N GLU A 265 -37.49 -1.83 0.67
CA GLU A 265 -36.37 -0.99 1.11
C GLU A 265 -35.02 -1.72 1.09
N LEU A 266 -35.00 -3.03 1.37
CA LEU A 266 -33.78 -3.85 1.38
C LEU A 266 -33.21 -4.08 -0.03
N LEU A 267 -34.04 -3.91 -1.07
CA LEU A 267 -33.63 -4.07 -2.47
C LEU A 267 -32.67 -2.96 -2.92
N LEU A 268 -32.78 -1.77 -2.31
CA LEU A 268 -31.96 -0.61 -2.62
C LEU A 268 -30.59 -0.66 -1.94
N ILE A 269 -30.40 -1.52 -0.94
CA ILE A 269 -29.16 -1.56 -0.17
C ILE A 269 -27.98 -2.02 -1.03
N PRO A 270 -28.04 -3.14 -1.78
CA PRO A 270 -26.86 -3.57 -2.54
C PRO A 270 -26.39 -2.55 -3.60
N PRO A 271 -27.27 -1.92 -4.40
CA PRO A 271 -26.86 -0.82 -5.28
C PRO A 271 -26.25 0.37 -4.53
N ALA A 272 -26.82 0.79 -3.40
CA ALA A 272 -26.28 1.89 -2.60
C ALA A 272 -24.89 1.56 -2.03
N THR A 273 -24.68 0.32 -1.59
CA THR A 273 -23.40 -0.15 -1.05
C THR A 273 -22.31 -0.17 -2.13
N ILE A 274 -22.63 -0.51 -3.38
CA ILE A 274 -21.70 -0.46 -4.52
C ILE A 274 -21.12 0.95 -4.69
N PHE A 275 -21.95 1.99 -4.67
CA PHE A 275 -21.49 3.38 -4.73
C PHE A 275 -20.74 3.81 -3.47
N THR A 276 -21.13 3.27 -2.31
CA THR A 276 -20.44 3.56 -1.05
C THR A 276 -19.03 2.98 -1.05
N PHE A 277 -18.82 1.78 -1.61
CA PHE A 277 -17.51 1.15 -1.69
C PHE A 277 -16.55 1.91 -2.63
N THR A 278 -17.04 2.43 -3.75
CA THR A 278 -16.21 3.25 -4.64
C THR A 278 -15.82 4.58 -3.99
N GLN A 279 -16.75 5.23 -3.27
CA GLN A 279 -16.43 6.42 -2.49
C GLN A 279 -15.41 6.13 -1.39
N LEU A 280 -15.60 5.04 -0.65
CA LEU A 280 -14.70 4.65 0.43
C LEU A 280 -13.30 4.34 -0.10
N ARG A 281 -13.18 3.72 -1.28
CA ARG A 281 -11.91 3.54 -2.00
C ARG A 281 -11.22 4.87 -2.31
N ALA A 282 -11.98 5.88 -2.74
CA ALA A 282 -11.43 7.21 -3.03
C ALA A 282 -10.93 7.95 -1.78
N THR A 283 -11.32 7.51 -0.57
CA THR A 283 -10.80 8.08 0.69
C THR A 283 -9.48 7.46 1.14
N LEU A 284 -8.96 6.44 0.43
CA LEU A 284 -7.71 5.79 0.79
C LEU A 284 -6.53 6.74 0.51
N PRO A 285 -5.73 7.07 1.53
CA PRO A 285 -4.67 8.07 1.40
C PRO A 285 -3.57 7.59 0.46
N GLY A 286 -3.36 8.34 -0.63
CA GLY A 286 -2.30 8.07 -1.59
C GLY A 286 -2.53 6.82 -2.45
N ALA A 287 -3.76 6.29 -2.50
CA ALA A 287 -4.13 5.27 -3.46
C ALA A 287 -4.10 5.86 -4.89
N PRO A 288 -3.57 5.13 -5.89
CA PRO A 288 -3.65 5.55 -7.29
C PRO A 288 -5.08 5.84 -7.72
N ALA A 289 -5.27 6.89 -8.53
CA ALA A 289 -6.59 7.26 -9.05
C ALA A 289 -7.22 6.12 -9.84
N ASP A 290 -6.41 5.38 -10.59
CA ASP A 290 -6.83 4.28 -11.44
C ASP A 290 -7.05 2.98 -10.66
N PHE A 291 -8.03 2.18 -11.09
CA PHE A 291 -8.23 0.82 -10.61
C PHE A 291 -7.11 -0.10 -11.10
N GLY A 292 -6.79 -1.12 -10.30
CA GLY A 292 -5.82 -2.14 -10.68
C GLY A 292 -4.76 -2.40 -9.63
N THR A 293 -4.88 -1.77 -8.46
CA THR A 293 -4.06 -2.14 -7.30
C THR A 293 -4.44 -3.54 -6.82
N ILE A 294 -3.49 -4.21 -6.16
CA ILE A 294 -3.73 -5.52 -5.52
C ILE A 294 -4.91 -5.45 -4.53
N LEU A 295 -5.09 -4.32 -3.86
CA LEU A 295 -6.23 -4.05 -3.00
C LEU A 295 -7.55 -4.04 -3.78
N ASP A 296 -7.60 -3.37 -4.93
CA ASP A 296 -8.81 -3.35 -5.76
C ASP A 296 -9.12 -4.75 -6.31
N ILE A 297 -8.10 -5.46 -6.79
CA ILE A 297 -8.22 -6.79 -7.42
C ILE A 297 -8.66 -7.85 -6.41
N ALA A 298 -8.07 -7.87 -5.21
CA ALA A 298 -8.35 -8.89 -4.20
C ALA A 298 -9.51 -8.51 -3.27
N GLY A 299 -9.75 -7.21 -3.07
CA GLY A 299 -10.75 -6.70 -2.13
C GLY A 299 -12.03 -6.25 -2.82
N ILE A 300 -11.93 -5.17 -3.59
CA ILE A 300 -13.11 -4.38 -3.99
C ILE A 300 -13.85 -5.01 -5.17
N LEU A 301 -13.13 -5.36 -6.25
CA LEU A 301 -13.74 -5.93 -7.46
C LEU A 301 -14.55 -7.22 -7.21
N PRO A 302 -14.03 -8.24 -6.50
CA PRO A 302 -14.83 -9.43 -6.19
C PRO A 302 -16.03 -9.10 -5.31
N CYS A 303 -15.89 -8.18 -4.34
CA CYS A 303 -17.01 -7.74 -3.51
C CYS A 303 -18.10 -7.05 -4.34
N MET A 304 -17.72 -6.16 -5.26
CA MET A 304 -18.65 -5.49 -6.16
C MET A 304 -19.39 -6.49 -7.06
N MET A 305 -18.68 -7.49 -7.60
CA MET A 305 -19.29 -8.56 -8.39
C MET A 305 -20.30 -9.38 -7.58
N LEU A 306 -19.94 -9.77 -6.35
CA LEU A 306 -20.85 -10.49 -5.44
C LEU A 306 -22.08 -9.65 -5.06
N MET A 307 -21.91 -8.35 -4.86
CA MET A 307 -23.00 -7.43 -4.57
C MET A 307 -23.95 -7.27 -5.76
N VAL A 308 -23.45 -7.16 -6.99
CA VAL A 308 -24.27 -7.13 -8.21
C VAL A 308 -25.07 -8.42 -8.37
N ILE A 309 -24.43 -9.57 -8.20
CA ILE A 309 -25.12 -10.88 -8.25
C ILE A 309 -26.20 -10.94 -7.16
N SER A 310 -25.89 -10.51 -5.94
CA SER A 310 -26.85 -10.50 -4.83
C SER A 310 -28.03 -9.56 -5.10
N ALA A 311 -27.78 -8.39 -5.70
CA ALA A 311 -28.83 -7.46 -6.13
C ALA A 311 -29.74 -8.10 -7.19
N ALA A 312 -29.16 -8.75 -8.20
CA ALA A 312 -29.90 -9.41 -9.26
C ALA A 312 -30.78 -10.55 -8.72
N VAL A 313 -30.27 -11.35 -7.78
CA VAL A 313 -31.04 -12.40 -7.11
C VAL A 313 -32.16 -11.81 -6.27
N ALA A 314 -31.90 -10.74 -5.49
CA ALA A 314 -32.92 -10.06 -4.70
C ALA A 314 -34.07 -9.51 -5.58
N ILE A 315 -33.74 -8.85 -6.70
CA ILE A 315 -34.73 -8.36 -7.67
C ILE A 315 -35.52 -9.53 -8.26
N SER A 316 -34.84 -10.61 -8.64
CA SER A 316 -35.49 -11.81 -9.18
C SER A 316 -36.48 -12.40 -8.19
N ILE A 317 -36.12 -12.47 -6.90
CA ILE A 317 -37.05 -12.93 -5.86
C ILE A 317 -38.29 -12.05 -5.84
N VAL A 318 -38.15 -10.73 -5.81
CA VAL A 318 -39.30 -9.81 -5.75
C VAL A 318 -40.19 -9.94 -6.99
N VAL A 319 -39.60 -9.92 -8.18
CA VAL A 319 -40.34 -9.96 -9.46
C VAL A 319 -41.09 -11.29 -9.65
N PHE A 320 -40.47 -12.42 -9.27
CA PHE A 320 -41.09 -13.73 -9.42
C PHE A 320 -41.91 -14.17 -8.19
N SER A 321 -41.92 -13.37 -7.12
CA SER A 321 -42.81 -13.61 -5.97
C SER A 321 -44.15 -12.96 -6.26
N ASP A 322 -45.13 -13.75 -6.65
CA ASP A 322 -46.53 -13.31 -6.71
C ASP A 322 -46.99 -12.99 -5.27
N PRO A 323 -47.28 -11.71 -4.92
CA PRO A 323 -47.66 -11.32 -3.57
C PRO A 323 -49.01 -11.91 -3.15
N THR A 324 -49.79 -12.44 -4.10
CA THR A 324 -51.16 -12.91 -3.86
C THR A 324 -51.28 -14.41 -3.59
N LYS A 325 -50.22 -15.20 -3.83
CA LYS A 325 -50.22 -16.65 -3.59
C LYS A 325 -49.44 -17.01 -2.33
N ASP A 326 -50.11 -17.72 -1.41
CA ASP A 326 -49.45 -18.37 -0.28
C ASP A 326 -48.30 -19.24 -0.80
N ARG A 327 -47.09 -18.89 -0.33
CA ARG A 327 -45.86 -19.35 -0.97
C ARG A 327 -45.43 -20.67 -0.35
N GLU A 328 -45.66 -21.78 -1.06
CA GLU A 328 -44.91 -23.01 -0.77
C GLU A 328 -43.42 -22.74 -0.93
N THR A 329 -42.62 -23.04 0.10
CA THR A 329 -41.16 -22.94 0.06
C THR A 329 -40.60 -23.64 -1.19
N TRP A 330 -39.59 -23.05 -1.83
CA TRP A 330 -38.96 -23.69 -3.00
C TRP A 330 -38.43 -25.09 -2.67
N LEU A 331 -37.93 -25.27 -1.45
CA LEU A 331 -37.54 -26.57 -0.90
C LEU A 331 -38.70 -27.57 -0.88
N THR A 332 -39.92 -27.16 -0.53
CA THR A 332 -41.07 -28.07 -0.59
C THR A 332 -41.40 -28.48 -2.02
N ARG A 333 -41.26 -27.60 -3.02
CA ARG A 333 -41.47 -28.00 -4.42
C ARG A 333 -40.39 -28.94 -4.94
N PHE A 334 -39.13 -28.70 -4.60
CA PHE A 334 -38.02 -29.54 -5.06
C PHE A 334 -38.01 -30.92 -4.37
N PHE A 335 -38.34 -30.98 -3.07
CA PHE A 335 -38.34 -32.23 -2.31
C PHE A 335 -39.67 -33.00 -2.36
N ASN A 336 -40.81 -32.33 -2.61
CA ASN A 336 -42.10 -33.01 -2.79
C ASN A 336 -42.44 -33.21 -4.27
N GLN A 337 -41.47 -33.20 -5.20
CA GLN A 337 -41.77 -33.83 -6.50
C GLN A 337 -42.04 -35.30 -6.21
N PRO A 338 -43.30 -35.77 -6.37
CA PRO A 338 -43.59 -37.19 -6.18
C PRO A 338 -42.67 -37.92 -7.15
N ALA A 339 -41.85 -38.83 -6.63
CA ALA A 339 -41.13 -39.77 -7.47
C ALA A 339 -42.19 -40.32 -8.42
N THR A 340 -42.08 -39.99 -9.70
CA THR A 340 -43.02 -40.44 -10.71
C THR A 340 -42.83 -41.95 -10.76
N THR A 341 -43.58 -42.65 -9.90
CA THR A 341 -43.86 -44.05 -10.03
C THR A 341 -44.53 -44.15 -11.38
N LYS A 342 -43.71 -44.45 -12.40
CA LYS A 342 -44.16 -45.07 -13.62
C LYS A 342 -44.79 -46.40 -13.19
N VAL A 343 -46.02 -46.35 -12.71
CA VAL A 343 -46.90 -47.51 -12.79
C VAL A 343 -47.14 -47.63 -14.28
N LYS A 344 -46.33 -48.50 -14.87
CA LYS A 344 -46.56 -49.08 -16.17
C LYS A 344 -47.90 -49.79 -16.02
N GLU A 345 -48.97 -49.10 -16.40
CA GLU A 345 -50.28 -49.67 -16.63
C GLU A 345 -50.08 -50.61 -17.83
N ALA A 346 -49.66 -51.82 -17.51
CA ALA A 346 -49.59 -52.95 -18.40
C ALA A 346 -50.75 -53.85 -18.01
N ASP A 347 -51.50 -54.27 -19.03
CA ASP A 347 -52.59 -55.24 -19.02
C ASP A 347 -53.86 -54.86 -18.26
N ASP A 348 -54.90 -54.45 -19.01
CA ASP A 348 -56.20 -55.17 -18.93
C ASP A 348 -57.20 -54.91 -20.09
N ASP A 349 -56.76 -54.59 -21.32
CA ASP A 349 -57.68 -54.33 -22.44
C ASP A 349 -57.98 -55.54 -23.36
N ASP A 350 -57.44 -56.75 -23.08
CA ASP A 350 -57.56 -57.90 -24.00
C ASP A 350 -58.57 -59.02 -23.60
N VAL A 351 -59.41 -58.86 -22.57
CA VAL A 351 -60.28 -59.97 -22.10
C VAL A 351 -61.80 -59.80 -22.32
N GLN A 352 -62.33 -58.66 -22.80
CA GLN A 352 -63.79 -58.49 -22.96
C GLN A 352 -64.38 -58.53 -24.38
N GLN A 353 -63.65 -58.98 -25.41
CA GLN A 353 -64.19 -59.07 -26.79
C GLN A 353 -64.42 -60.47 -27.38
N MET A 354 -64.63 -61.52 -26.56
CA MET A 354 -65.02 -62.86 -27.08
C MET A 354 -66.34 -63.44 -26.52
N GLY A 355 -67.21 -62.62 -25.93
CA GLY A 355 -68.40 -63.13 -25.24
C GLY A 355 -69.74 -62.64 -25.77
N ASN A 356 -69.98 -62.50 -27.08
CA ASN A 356 -71.36 -62.25 -27.57
C ASN A 356 -71.57 -62.54 -29.08
N ARG A 357 -71.34 -63.79 -29.51
CA ARG A 357 -71.76 -64.24 -30.84
C ARG A 357 -72.31 -65.67 -30.83
N ALA A 358 -73.44 -65.86 -30.15
CA ALA A 358 -74.34 -66.99 -30.39
C ALA A 358 -75.76 -66.61 -29.94
N GLN A 359 -76.76 -66.91 -30.79
CA GLN A 359 -78.21 -66.65 -30.69
C GLN A 359 -78.71 -65.41 -31.45
N VAL A 360 -79.07 -65.56 -32.72
CA VAL A 360 -80.45 -65.77 -33.24
C VAL A 360 -80.35 -66.42 -34.61
#